data_AF-B5FEU3-F1
#
_entry.id   AF-B5FEU3-F1
#
_cell.length_a   1.000
_cell.length_b   1.000
_cell.length_c   1.000
_cell.angle_alpha   90.00
_cell.angle_beta   90.00
_cell.angle_gamma   90.00
#
_symmetry.space_group_name_H-M   'P 1'
#
loop_
_entity.id
_entity.type
_entity.pdbx_description
1 polymer ?
#
loop_
_entity_poly.entity_id
_entity_poly.type
_entity_poly.pdbx_seq_one_letter_code
_entity_poly.pdbx_strand_id
1 'polypeptide(L)'
;MMICVLLLTPKPDLFEPLSTNVNALLNFLSNSAGNPFFLITTFVLCLIPVIKHLPRKKLASLYVQFALLLVLSFALKTGLKSATEVPRPYSYALAEVGLVDNAASFYQLEPALKDELIERIASKVSSARIEQWHGETNYAFPSGHTIFVAICILFWGGFLLRNNHYITAGILLTWGVGVGFSRIWLGMHWPTDLMASTVLASLLIFCVPNINFENNHQVSNTVN
;
A
#
# COMPACT_ATOMS: atom_id res chain seq x y z
N MET A 1 -0.43 6.68 -15.42
CA MET A 1 0.03 5.37 -15.90
C MET A 1 -0.50 4.21 -15.05
N MET A 2 -0.21 4.15 -13.73
CA MET A 2 -0.75 3.10 -12.83
C MET A 2 -2.29 2.99 -12.87
N ILE A 3 -3.00 4.13 -12.81
CA ILE A 3 -4.47 4.18 -12.85
C ILE A 3 -5.05 3.58 -14.13
N CYS A 4 -4.47 3.90 -15.31
CA CYS A 4 -4.97 3.40 -16.60
C CYS A 4 -4.75 1.89 -16.74
N VAL A 5 -3.64 1.36 -16.24
CA VAL A 5 -3.35 -0.08 -16.31
C VAL A 5 -4.34 -0.87 -15.46
N LEU A 6 -4.67 -0.40 -14.24
CA LEU A 6 -5.57 -1.10 -13.32
C LEU A 6 -7.04 -1.09 -13.77
N LEU A 7 -7.46 -0.11 -14.58
CA LEU A 7 -8.83 -0.04 -15.11
C LEU A 7 -9.05 -0.94 -16.33
N LEU A 8 -7.98 -1.31 -17.03
CA LEU A 8 -8.03 -2.15 -18.23
C LEU A 8 -7.84 -3.63 -17.93
N THR A 9 -7.45 -3.99 -16.70
CA THR A 9 -7.32 -5.39 -16.30
C THR A 9 -8.71 -6.01 -16.07
N PRO A 10 -9.02 -7.16 -16.70
CA PRO A 10 -10.26 -7.86 -16.44
C PRO A 10 -10.35 -8.25 -14.96
N LYS A 11 -11.58 -8.30 -14.44
CA LYS A 11 -11.83 -8.74 -13.06
C LYS A 11 -11.27 -10.17 -12.90
N PRO A 12 -10.36 -10.40 -11.94
CA PRO A 12 -9.78 -11.74 -11.77
C PRO A 12 -10.86 -12.71 -11.28
N ASP A 13 -10.87 -13.90 -11.87
CA ASP A 13 -11.62 -15.03 -11.33
C ASP A 13 -10.89 -15.55 -10.08
N LEU A 14 -11.57 -15.48 -8.94
CA LEU A 14 -11.01 -15.88 -7.65
C LEU A 14 -11.02 -17.40 -7.43
N PHE A 15 -11.66 -18.17 -8.31
CA PHE A 15 -11.66 -19.63 -8.30
C PHE A 15 -10.65 -20.23 -9.30
N GLU A 16 -10.18 -19.44 -10.26
CA GLU A 16 -9.13 -19.88 -11.17
C GLU A 16 -7.84 -20.21 -10.38
N PRO A 17 -7.28 -21.42 -10.54
CA PRO A 17 -6.07 -21.81 -9.85
C PRO A 17 -4.86 -21.03 -10.39
N LEU A 18 -4.12 -20.41 -9.50
CA LEU A 18 -2.86 -19.73 -9.81
C LEU A 18 -1.72 -20.74 -9.76
N SER A 19 -0.78 -20.63 -10.71
CA SER A 19 0.45 -21.43 -10.66
C SER A 19 1.28 -21.10 -9.42
N THR A 20 2.13 -22.04 -8.98
CA THR A 20 2.99 -21.87 -7.79
C THR A 20 3.84 -20.60 -7.85
N ASN A 21 4.39 -20.29 -9.03
CA ASN A 21 5.23 -19.09 -9.22
C ASN A 21 4.41 -17.81 -9.11
N VAL A 22 3.19 -17.79 -9.66
CA VAL A 22 2.30 -16.63 -9.58
C VAL A 22 1.84 -16.42 -8.14
N ASN A 23 1.47 -17.48 -7.42
CA ASN A 23 1.14 -17.41 -6.00
C ASN A 23 2.26 -16.78 -5.18
N ALA A 24 3.49 -17.31 -5.32
CA ALA A 24 4.65 -16.81 -4.60
C ALA A 24 4.93 -15.34 -4.94
N LEU A 25 4.85 -14.95 -6.22
CA LEU A 25 5.09 -13.59 -6.67
C LEU A 25 4.06 -12.59 -6.11
N LEU A 26 2.78 -12.92 -6.18
CA LEU A 26 1.71 -12.03 -5.71
C LEU A 26 1.78 -11.84 -4.19
N ASN A 27 2.01 -12.93 -3.44
CA ASN A 27 2.25 -12.86 -2.00
C ASN A 27 3.48 -12.04 -1.67
N PHE A 28 4.61 -12.27 -2.34
CA PHE A 28 5.83 -11.51 -2.12
C PHE A 28 5.61 -10.00 -2.34
N LEU A 29 4.98 -9.63 -3.47
CA LEU A 29 4.67 -8.24 -3.78
C LEU A 29 3.76 -7.63 -2.71
N SER A 30 2.65 -8.30 -2.38
CA SER A 30 1.72 -7.83 -1.35
C SER A 30 2.41 -7.66 0.01
N ASN A 31 3.11 -8.70 0.47
CA ASN A 31 3.78 -8.73 1.76
C ASN A 31 4.90 -7.68 1.85
N SER A 32 5.62 -7.39 0.76
CA SER A 32 6.70 -6.38 0.74
C SER A 32 6.25 -4.95 1.12
N ALA A 33 4.95 -4.65 0.98
CA ALA A 33 4.33 -3.39 1.39
C ALA A 33 3.46 -3.53 2.65
N GLY A 34 3.39 -4.73 3.23
CA GLY A 34 2.53 -5.11 4.35
C GLY A 34 3.29 -5.35 5.65
N ASN A 35 2.56 -5.59 6.74
CA ASN A 35 3.15 -5.94 8.03
C ASN A 35 3.72 -7.37 7.98
N PRO A 36 4.98 -7.64 8.37
CA PRO A 36 5.98 -6.71 8.93
C PRO A 36 6.96 -6.09 7.91
N PHE A 37 6.99 -6.56 6.66
CA PHE A 37 8.05 -6.21 5.70
C PHE A 37 8.04 -4.76 5.23
N PHE A 38 6.97 -4.00 5.42
CA PHE A 38 6.96 -2.55 5.13
C PHE A 38 8.08 -1.82 5.90
N LEU A 39 8.48 -2.31 7.08
CA LEU A 39 9.62 -1.78 7.84
C LEU A 39 10.94 -1.99 7.11
N ILE A 40 11.12 -3.18 6.51
CA ILE A 40 12.31 -3.51 5.71
C ILE A 40 12.34 -2.63 4.45
N THR A 41 11.21 -2.49 3.76
CA THR A 41 11.10 -1.61 2.59
C THR A 41 11.40 -0.16 2.96
N THR A 42 10.86 0.33 4.07
CA THR A 42 11.13 1.67 4.61
C THR A 42 12.62 1.84 4.88
N PHE A 43 13.25 0.87 5.56
CA PHE A 43 14.68 0.89 5.85
C PHE A 43 15.53 0.97 4.57
N VAL A 44 15.25 0.11 3.59
CA VAL A 44 15.96 0.09 2.29
C VAL A 44 15.83 1.43 1.57
N LEU A 45 14.64 2.04 1.55
CA LEU A 45 14.44 3.35 0.93
C LEU A 45 15.21 4.46 1.67
N CYS A 46 15.25 4.40 3.01
CA CYS A 46 16.04 5.33 3.81
C CYS A 46 17.56 5.18 3.61
N LEU A 47 18.07 4.06 3.08
CA LEU A 47 19.49 3.94 2.73
C LEU A 47 19.88 4.75 1.48
N ILE A 48 18.92 5.08 0.60
CA ILE A 48 19.17 5.84 -0.64
C ILE A 48 19.97 7.13 -0.39
N PRO A 49 19.55 8.05 0.51
CA PRO A 49 20.31 9.27 0.78
C PRO A 49 21.63 9.03 1.53
N VAL A 50 21.75 7.94 2.28
CA VAL A 50 23.02 7.56 2.96
C VAL A 50 24.07 7.14 1.93
N ILE A 51 23.68 6.25 1.01
CA ILE A 51 24.55 5.77 -0.09
C ILE A 51 24.98 6.92 -1.00
N LYS A 52 24.14 7.94 -1.13
CA LYS A 52 24.44 9.17 -1.88
C LYS A 52 25.26 10.20 -1.09
N HIS A 53 25.71 9.87 0.12
CA HIS A 53 26.55 10.73 0.97
C HIS A 53 26.02 12.16 1.16
N LEU A 54 24.69 12.31 1.29
CA LEU A 54 24.09 13.62 1.52
C LEU A 54 24.50 14.21 2.90
N PRO A 55 24.48 15.54 3.06
CA PRO A 55 24.83 16.16 4.33
C PRO A 55 23.80 15.81 5.42
N ARG A 56 24.27 15.65 6.67
CA ARG A 56 23.44 15.19 7.81
C ARG A 56 22.14 15.99 7.99
N LYS A 57 22.17 17.30 7.76
CA LYS A 57 21.00 18.19 7.85
C LYS A 57 19.93 17.84 6.81
N LYS A 58 20.35 17.52 5.58
CA LYS A 58 19.46 17.09 4.50
C LYS A 58 18.91 15.69 4.73
N LEU A 59 19.70 14.76 5.28
CA LEU A 59 19.20 13.45 5.71
C LEU A 59 18.09 13.62 6.76
N ALA A 60 18.37 14.38 7.82
CA ALA A 60 17.40 14.63 8.89
C ALA A 60 16.10 15.24 8.35
N SER A 61 16.21 16.21 7.43
CA SER A 61 15.06 16.84 6.75
C SER A 61 14.21 15.81 6.00
N LEU A 62 14.84 14.94 5.21
CA LEU A 62 14.13 13.90 4.45
C LEU A 62 13.46 12.88 5.38
N TYR A 63 14.16 12.43 6.42
CA TYR A 63 13.62 11.44 7.35
C TYR A 63 12.47 11.98 8.18
N VAL A 64 12.55 13.22 8.66
CA VAL A 64 11.45 13.86 9.40
C VAL A 64 10.22 14.02 8.49
N GLN A 65 10.39 14.49 7.26
CA GLN A 65 9.28 14.61 6.31
C GLN A 65 8.65 13.25 5.98
N PHE A 66 9.47 12.23 5.71
CA PHE A 66 8.98 10.90 5.40
C PHE A 66 8.27 10.25 6.60
N ALA A 67 8.83 10.39 7.80
CA ALA A 67 8.20 9.91 9.03
C ALA A 67 6.86 10.60 9.29
N LEU A 68 6.78 11.93 9.10
CA LEU A 68 5.53 12.68 9.22
C LEU A 68 4.48 12.18 8.23
N LEU A 69 4.86 11.94 6.97
CA LEU A 69 3.96 11.37 5.96
C LEU A 69 3.43 10.01 6.38
N LEU A 70 4.29 9.11 6.87
CA LEU A 70 3.87 7.79 7.33
C LEU A 70 2.90 7.90 8.51
N VAL A 71 3.22 8.70 9.53
CA VAL A 71 2.35 8.89 10.71
C VAL A 71 0.98 9.44 10.30
N LEU A 72 0.94 10.49 9.48
CA LEU A 72 -0.30 11.07 8.96
C LEU A 72 -1.10 10.05 8.14
N SER A 73 -0.42 9.22 7.36
CA SER A 73 -1.07 8.16 6.58
C SER A 73 -1.73 7.09 7.44
N PHE A 74 -1.10 6.69 8.55
CA PHE A 74 -1.68 5.75 9.50
C PHE A 74 -2.89 6.37 10.21
N ALA A 75 -2.80 7.62 10.64
CA ALA A 75 -3.91 8.33 11.28
C ALA A 75 -5.12 8.42 10.33
N LEU A 76 -4.88 8.82 9.07
CA LEU A 76 -5.93 8.95 8.06
C LEU A 76 -6.56 7.60 7.69
N LYS A 77 -5.75 6.55 7.54
CA LYS A 77 -6.23 5.19 7.32
C LYS A 77 -7.18 4.75 8.44
N THR A 78 -6.77 4.94 9.70
CA THR A 78 -7.57 4.54 10.85
C THR A 78 -8.89 5.31 10.91
N GLY A 79 -8.88 6.63 10.66
CA GLY A 79 -10.08 7.46 10.66
C GLY A 79 -11.04 7.19 9.49
N LEU A 80 -10.54 6.83 8.30
CA LEU A 80 -11.40 6.51 7.16
C LEU A 80 -11.98 5.09 7.23
N LYS A 81 -11.25 4.14 7.83
CA LYS A 81 -11.77 2.77 8.03
C LYS A 81 -12.99 2.72 8.93
N SER A 82 -13.12 3.63 9.90
CA SER A 82 -14.32 3.72 10.74
C SER A 82 -15.53 4.32 10.02
N ALA A 83 -15.34 4.93 8.84
CA ALA A 83 -16.39 5.65 8.12
C ALA A 83 -16.80 4.98 6.80
N THR A 84 -16.14 3.88 6.38
CA THR A 84 -16.36 3.28 5.06
C THR A 84 -16.68 1.80 5.13
N GLU A 85 -17.81 1.42 4.55
CA GLU A 85 -18.36 0.06 4.58
C GLU A 85 -18.35 -0.57 3.18
N VAL A 86 -17.18 -0.61 2.54
CA VAL A 86 -17.02 -1.21 1.20
C VAL A 86 -16.56 -2.67 1.36
N PRO A 87 -17.39 -3.66 0.97
CA PRO A 87 -17.01 -5.08 1.02
C PRO A 87 -15.86 -5.39 0.06
N ARG A 88 -14.96 -6.27 0.49
CA ARG A 88 -13.82 -6.73 -0.31
C ARG A 88 -14.25 -7.72 -1.39
N PRO A 89 -13.54 -7.81 -2.53
CA PRO A 89 -13.86 -8.77 -3.58
C PRO A 89 -14.00 -10.22 -3.09
N TYR A 90 -13.15 -10.68 -2.17
CA TYR A 90 -13.24 -12.05 -1.64
C TYR A 90 -14.55 -12.33 -0.88
N SER A 91 -15.17 -11.32 -0.26
CA SER A 91 -16.43 -11.51 0.46
C SER A 91 -17.59 -11.84 -0.50
N TYR A 92 -17.49 -11.40 -1.76
CA TYR A 92 -18.41 -11.83 -2.82
C TYR A 92 -18.15 -13.29 -3.24
N ALA A 93 -16.89 -13.74 -3.27
CA ALA A 93 -16.57 -15.14 -3.55
C ALA A 93 -17.09 -16.06 -2.45
N LEU A 94 -17.03 -15.64 -1.17
CA LEU A 94 -17.65 -16.36 -0.06
C LEU A 94 -19.18 -16.46 -0.23
N ALA A 95 -19.83 -15.37 -0.67
CA ALA A 95 -21.27 -15.37 -0.93
C ALA A 95 -21.64 -16.29 -2.12
N GLU A 96 -20.83 -16.28 -3.18
CA GLU A 96 -21.05 -17.10 -4.39
C GLU A 96 -21.04 -18.61 -4.10
N VAL A 97 -20.22 -19.05 -3.14
CA VAL A 97 -20.20 -20.45 -2.70
C VAL A 97 -21.18 -20.75 -1.56
N GLY A 98 -22.01 -19.78 -1.16
CA GLY A 98 -23.03 -19.93 -0.11
C GLY A 98 -22.48 -20.00 1.31
N LEU A 99 -21.27 -19.50 1.58
CA LEU A 99 -20.70 -19.44 2.93
C LEU A 99 -21.22 -18.26 3.75
N VAL A 100 -21.74 -17.22 3.07
CA VAL A 100 -22.42 -16.07 3.67
C VAL A 100 -23.61 -15.67 2.78
N ASP A 101 -24.65 -15.08 3.36
CA ASP A 101 -25.84 -14.65 2.59
C ASP A 101 -25.51 -13.58 1.53
N ASN A 102 -24.59 -12.67 1.86
CA ASN A 102 -24.10 -11.64 0.98
C ASN A 102 -22.73 -11.11 1.45
N ALA A 103 -22.04 -10.35 0.61
CA ALA A 103 -20.71 -9.82 0.90
C ALA A 103 -20.67 -8.95 2.18
N ALA A 104 -21.74 -8.23 2.50
CA ALA A 104 -21.78 -7.36 3.68
C ALA A 104 -21.98 -8.15 4.99
N SER A 105 -22.74 -9.24 4.97
CA SER A 105 -23.00 -10.04 6.18
C SER A 105 -21.73 -10.67 6.76
N PHE A 106 -20.72 -10.95 5.91
CA PHE A 106 -19.39 -11.35 6.37
C PHE A 106 -18.82 -10.39 7.42
N TYR A 107 -19.00 -9.07 7.27
CA TYR A 107 -18.39 -8.07 8.15
C TYR A 107 -19.04 -7.99 9.53
N GLN A 108 -20.28 -8.48 9.66
CA GLN A 108 -21.04 -8.53 10.91
C GLN A 108 -20.69 -9.75 11.77
N LEU A 109 -19.91 -10.69 11.24
CA LEU A 109 -19.51 -11.89 11.96
C LEU A 109 -18.39 -11.62 12.96
N GLU A 110 -18.36 -12.44 14.02
CA GLU A 110 -17.26 -12.51 14.96
C GLU A 110 -15.94 -12.89 14.26
N PRO A 111 -14.78 -12.34 14.70
CA PRO A 111 -13.49 -12.59 14.04
C PRO A 111 -13.16 -14.08 13.84
N ALA A 112 -13.40 -14.91 14.85
CA ALA A 112 -13.12 -16.35 14.78
C ALA A 112 -13.94 -17.05 13.68
N LEU A 113 -15.20 -16.64 13.50
CA LEU A 113 -16.07 -17.20 12.47
C LEU A 113 -15.63 -16.72 11.07
N LYS A 114 -15.16 -15.49 10.94
CA LYS A 114 -14.58 -15.00 9.68
C LYS A 114 -13.41 -15.85 9.22
N ASP A 115 -12.50 -16.18 10.13
CA ASP A 115 -11.36 -17.05 9.84
C ASP A 115 -11.81 -18.46 9.47
N GLU A 116 -12.78 -19.02 10.19
CA GLU A 116 -13.33 -20.34 9.86
C GLU A 116 -13.94 -20.38 8.45
N LEU A 117 -14.71 -19.36 8.07
CA LEU A 117 -15.30 -19.28 6.73
C LEU A 117 -14.24 -19.14 5.62
N ILE A 118 -13.15 -18.42 5.89
CA ILE A 118 -12.01 -18.32 4.98
C ILE A 118 -11.33 -19.69 4.82
N GLU A 119 -11.17 -20.47 5.88
CA GLU A 119 -10.61 -21.82 5.76
C GLU A 119 -11.52 -22.78 4.97
N ARG A 120 -12.84 -22.65 5.11
CA ARG A 120 -13.81 -23.50 4.39
C ARG A 120 -13.73 -23.34 2.86
N ILE A 121 -13.33 -22.17 2.36
CA ILE A 121 -13.17 -21.93 0.91
C ILE A 121 -11.76 -22.28 0.39
N ALA A 122 -10.80 -22.58 1.27
CA ALA A 122 -9.39 -22.79 0.91
C ALA A 122 -9.16 -23.87 -0.17
N SER A 123 -10.01 -24.90 -0.22
CA SER A 123 -9.94 -25.94 -1.26
C SER A 123 -10.36 -25.47 -2.66
N LYS A 124 -11.07 -24.34 -2.76
CA LYS A 124 -11.62 -23.79 -4.01
C LYS A 124 -10.81 -22.62 -4.55
N VAL A 125 -9.86 -22.09 -3.80
CA VAL A 125 -9.08 -20.91 -4.17
C VAL A 125 -7.58 -21.18 -3.97
N SER A 126 -6.74 -20.36 -4.58
CA SER A 126 -5.30 -20.51 -4.44
C SER A 126 -4.81 -20.11 -3.05
N SER A 127 -3.79 -20.80 -2.51
CA SER A 127 -3.28 -20.58 -1.16
C SER A 127 -2.83 -19.14 -0.87
N ALA A 128 -2.30 -18.44 -1.88
CA ALA A 128 -1.92 -17.03 -1.73
C ALA A 128 -3.10 -16.12 -1.37
N ARG A 129 -4.31 -16.46 -1.85
CA ARG A 129 -5.53 -15.72 -1.51
C ARG A 129 -5.85 -15.90 -0.03
N ILE A 130 -5.84 -17.14 0.46
CA ILE A 130 -6.15 -17.49 1.86
C ILE A 130 -5.20 -16.79 2.83
N GLU A 131 -3.89 -16.81 2.57
CA GLU A 131 -2.88 -16.13 3.40
C GLU A 131 -3.22 -14.64 3.59
N GLN A 132 -3.62 -13.96 2.52
CA GLN A 132 -3.96 -12.54 2.58
C GLN A 132 -5.33 -12.29 3.22
N TRP A 133 -6.29 -13.20 3.09
CA TRP A 133 -7.67 -13.00 3.57
C TRP A 133 -7.74 -13.02 5.10
N HIS A 134 -7.00 -13.94 5.75
CA HIS A 134 -6.93 -14.02 7.21
C HIS A 134 -6.42 -12.74 7.87
N GLY A 135 -5.39 -12.12 7.29
CA GLY A 135 -4.77 -10.93 7.88
C GLY A 135 -5.59 -9.64 7.77
N GLU A 136 -6.69 -9.64 7.00
CA GLU A 136 -7.29 -8.41 6.49
C GLU A 136 -8.82 -8.41 6.40
N THR A 137 -9.48 -8.91 7.44
CA THR A 137 -10.95 -9.13 7.52
C THR A 137 -11.83 -7.88 7.69
N ASN A 138 -11.23 -6.70 7.80
CA ASN A 138 -11.95 -5.41 7.85
C ASN A 138 -12.34 -4.91 6.45
N TYR A 139 -13.22 -3.91 6.36
CA TYR A 139 -13.63 -3.30 5.10
C TYR A 139 -12.47 -2.86 4.20
N ALA A 140 -12.74 -2.84 2.89
CA ALA A 140 -11.75 -2.70 1.83
C ALA A 140 -11.08 -1.32 1.82
N PHE A 141 -11.83 -0.26 2.08
CA PHE A 141 -11.31 1.10 1.92
C PHE A 141 -10.84 1.71 3.27
N PRO A 142 -9.77 2.52 3.27
CA PRO A 142 -8.73 2.66 2.25
C PRO A 142 -7.68 1.53 2.32
N SER A 143 -6.92 1.37 1.23
CA SER A 143 -5.85 0.37 1.15
C SER A 143 -4.56 0.90 1.76
N GLY A 144 -4.17 0.38 2.92
CA GLY A 144 -2.92 0.77 3.61
C GLY A 144 -1.67 0.48 2.78
N HIS A 145 -1.61 -0.69 2.12
CA HIS A 145 -0.53 -1.05 1.19
C HIS A 145 -0.39 -0.02 0.08
N THR A 146 -1.51 0.39 -0.52
CA THR A 146 -1.51 1.35 -1.62
C THR A 146 -1.10 2.74 -1.17
N ILE A 147 -1.58 3.21 -0.02
CA ILE A 147 -1.16 4.50 0.54
C ILE A 147 0.35 4.50 0.81
N PHE A 148 0.88 3.46 1.45
CA PHE A 148 2.31 3.34 1.72
C PHE A 148 3.14 3.36 0.43
N VAL A 149 2.79 2.52 -0.54
CA VAL A 149 3.45 2.45 -1.85
C VAL A 149 3.40 3.80 -2.58
N ALA A 150 2.24 4.46 -2.58
CA ALA A 150 2.08 5.76 -3.22
C ALA A 150 2.96 6.83 -2.55
N ILE A 151 3.02 6.86 -1.22
CA ILE A 151 3.94 7.74 -0.47
C ILE A 151 5.39 7.44 -0.84
N CYS A 152 5.79 6.16 -0.88
CA CYS A 152 7.15 5.77 -1.28
C CYS A 152 7.48 6.26 -2.69
N ILE A 153 6.61 6.02 -3.68
CA ILE A 153 6.82 6.46 -5.06
C ILE A 153 6.89 7.98 -5.15
N LEU A 154 5.94 8.69 -4.55
CA LEU A 154 5.86 10.15 -4.70
C LEU A 154 7.01 10.84 -3.96
N PHE A 155 7.35 10.39 -2.75
CA PHE A 155 8.44 10.96 -1.95
C PHE A 155 9.82 10.53 -2.47
N TRP A 156 10.12 9.23 -2.45
CA TRP A 156 11.43 8.72 -2.86
C TRP A 156 11.62 8.72 -4.37
N GLY A 157 10.59 8.39 -5.15
CA GLY A 157 10.66 8.52 -6.61
C GLY A 157 10.81 9.98 -7.03
N GLY A 158 10.08 10.91 -6.40
CA GLY A 158 10.27 12.35 -6.60
C GLY A 158 11.69 12.81 -6.27
N PHE A 159 12.25 12.35 -5.15
CA PHE A 159 13.65 12.59 -4.78
C PHE A 159 14.62 12.02 -5.83
N LEU A 160 14.45 10.77 -6.26
CA LEU A 160 15.32 10.13 -7.24
C LEU A 160 15.29 10.84 -8.60
N LEU A 161 14.11 11.22 -9.07
CA LEU A 161 13.92 11.94 -10.35
C LEU A 161 14.62 13.31 -10.34
N ARG A 162 14.50 14.09 -9.25
CA ARG A 162 15.20 15.38 -9.11
C ARG A 162 16.72 15.25 -9.10
N ASN A 163 17.24 14.07 -8.77
CA ASN A 163 18.66 13.76 -8.78
C ASN A 163 19.08 12.95 -10.02
N ASN A 164 18.28 12.91 -11.09
CA ASN A 164 18.56 12.19 -12.35
C ASN A 164 18.69 10.65 -12.24
N HIS A 165 18.12 10.02 -11.20
CA HIS A 165 18.16 8.56 -11.01
C HIS A 165 16.92 7.88 -11.60
N TYR A 166 16.71 8.03 -12.91
CA TYR A 166 15.51 7.56 -13.61
C TYR A 166 15.29 6.04 -13.51
N ILE A 167 16.38 5.26 -13.58
CA ILE A 167 16.30 3.78 -13.49
C ILE A 167 15.77 3.36 -12.12
N THR A 168 16.35 3.87 -11.03
CA THR A 168 15.90 3.55 -9.66
C THR A 168 14.47 4.01 -9.42
N ALA A 169 14.09 5.20 -9.93
CA ALA A 169 12.71 5.67 -9.85
C ALA A 169 11.75 4.75 -10.64
N GLY A 170 12.17 4.26 -11.81
CA GLY A 170 11.42 3.30 -12.62
C GLY A 170 11.24 1.95 -11.92
N ILE A 171 12.28 1.44 -11.25
CA ILE A 171 12.19 0.21 -10.44
C ILE A 171 11.18 0.40 -9.30
N LEU A 172 11.25 1.52 -8.58
CA LEU A 172 10.32 1.83 -7.49
C LEU A 172 8.87 1.93 -7.98
N LEU A 173 8.65 2.57 -9.13
CA LEU A 173 7.35 2.65 -9.77
C LEU A 173 6.84 1.26 -10.18
N THR A 174 7.69 0.44 -10.79
CA THR A 174 7.35 -0.92 -11.22
C THR A 174 6.98 -1.80 -10.04
N TRP A 175 7.74 -1.73 -8.95
CA TRP A 175 7.41 -2.41 -7.70
C TRP A 175 6.02 -1.99 -7.20
N GLY A 176 5.74 -0.69 -7.12
CA GLY A 176 4.45 -0.23 -6.60
C GLY A 176 3.25 -0.58 -7.47
N VAL A 177 3.41 -0.57 -8.80
CA VAL A 177 2.40 -1.11 -9.73
C VAL A 177 2.19 -2.61 -9.47
N GLY A 178 3.28 -3.37 -9.25
CA GLY A 178 3.21 -4.79 -8.89
C GLY A 178 2.47 -5.04 -7.58
N VAL A 179 2.69 -4.22 -6.55
CA VAL A 179 1.91 -4.29 -5.29
C VAL A 179 0.43 -4.02 -5.56
N GLY A 180 0.09 -2.95 -6.30
CA GLY A 180 -1.31 -2.65 -6.63
C GLY A 180 -1.98 -3.81 -7.38
N PHE A 181 -1.28 -4.39 -8.36
CA PHE A 181 -1.74 -5.55 -9.10
C PHE A 181 -1.98 -6.76 -8.18
N SER A 182 -1.05 -7.05 -7.27
CA SER A 182 -1.21 -8.17 -6.33
C SER A 182 -2.43 -8.00 -5.44
N ARG A 183 -2.72 -6.79 -4.98
CA ARG A 183 -3.92 -6.50 -4.18
C ARG A 183 -5.23 -6.80 -4.91
N ILE A 184 -5.30 -6.53 -6.21
CA ILE A 184 -6.49 -6.86 -7.02
C ILE A 184 -6.57 -8.35 -7.29
N TRP A 185 -5.47 -8.97 -7.73
CA TRP A 185 -5.44 -10.39 -8.13
C TRP A 185 -5.66 -11.36 -6.96
N LEU A 186 -5.27 -10.96 -5.75
CA LEU A 186 -5.53 -11.68 -4.51
C LEU A 186 -6.95 -11.43 -3.96
N GLY A 187 -7.77 -10.62 -4.63
CA GLY A 187 -9.17 -10.37 -4.23
C GLY A 187 -9.32 -9.45 -3.02
N MET A 188 -8.31 -8.61 -2.74
CA MET A 188 -8.27 -7.80 -1.52
C MET A 188 -8.95 -6.44 -1.66
N HIS A 189 -8.86 -5.82 -2.83
CA HIS A 189 -9.34 -4.46 -3.08
C HIS A 189 -9.86 -4.32 -4.50
N TRP A 190 -10.78 -3.37 -4.69
CA TRP A 190 -11.21 -2.95 -6.01
C TRP A 190 -10.19 -1.99 -6.63
N PRO A 191 -10.08 -1.92 -7.98
CA PRO A 191 -9.25 -0.92 -8.64
C PRO A 191 -9.58 0.52 -8.20
N THR A 192 -10.85 0.82 -7.94
CA THR A 192 -11.32 2.11 -7.42
C THR A 192 -10.76 2.43 -6.04
N ASP A 193 -10.63 1.43 -5.16
CA ASP A 193 -10.05 1.62 -3.83
C ASP A 193 -8.59 2.05 -3.94
N LEU A 194 -7.85 1.44 -4.86
CA LEU A 194 -6.44 1.76 -5.12
C LEU A 194 -6.28 3.17 -5.68
N MET A 195 -7.16 3.57 -6.61
CA MET A 195 -7.19 4.92 -7.17
C MET A 195 -7.45 5.97 -6.09
N ALA A 196 -8.52 5.80 -5.32
CA ALA A 196 -8.85 6.72 -4.24
C ALA A 196 -7.75 6.77 -3.18
N SER A 197 -7.15 5.62 -2.83
CA SER A 197 -5.99 5.56 -1.91
C SER A 197 -4.76 6.30 -2.45
N THR A 198 -4.53 6.27 -3.77
CA THR A 198 -3.43 6.99 -4.42
C THR A 198 -3.66 8.50 -4.42
N VAL A 199 -4.90 8.94 -4.71
CA VAL A 199 -5.29 10.35 -4.62
C VAL A 199 -5.11 10.85 -3.19
N LEU A 200 -5.54 10.07 -2.21
CA LEU A 200 -5.39 10.39 -0.80
C LEU A 200 -3.93 10.55 -0.38
N ALA A 201 -3.06 9.65 -0.80
CA ALA A 201 -1.61 9.76 -0.58
C ALA A 201 -1.00 10.99 -1.25
N SER A 202 -1.50 11.36 -2.43
CA SER A 202 -1.06 12.58 -3.13
C SER A 202 -1.45 13.84 -2.36
N LEU A 203 -2.68 13.90 -1.83
CA LEU A 203 -3.15 14.99 -0.97
C LEU A 203 -2.32 15.11 0.31
N LEU A 204 -1.99 13.98 0.96
CA LEU A 204 -1.13 13.96 2.15
C LEU A 204 0.23 14.61 1.90
N ILE A 205 0.81 14.41 0.71
CA ILE A 205 2.11 15.02 0.36
C ILE A 205 2.02 16.53 0.26
N PHE A 206 0.91 17.08 -0.22
CA PHE A 206 0.71 18.54 -0.24
C PHE A 206 0.50 19.14 1.16
N CYS A 207 0.00 18.35 2.11
CA CYS A 207 -0.20 18.80 3.50
C CYS A 207 1.11 18.82 4.31
N VAL A 208 2.16 18.12 3.87
CA VAL A 208 3.43 18.07 4.59
C VAL A 208 4.34 19.22 4.17
N PRO A 209 4.77 20.08 5.11
CA PRO A 209 5.64 21.21 4.79
C PRO A 209 7.01 20.72 4.31
N ASN A 210 7.61 21.48 3.39
CA ASN A 210 9.00 21.25 2.99
C ASN A 210 9.93 21.72 4.12
N ILE A 211 10.40 20.78 4.93
CA ILE A 211 11.30 21.04 6.05
C ILE A 211 12.73 21.09 5.51
N ASN A 212 13.40 22.23 5.55
CA ASN A 212 14.81 22.34 5.14
C ASN A 212 15.71 22.83 6.29
N PHE A 213 16.47 21.91 6.89
CA PHE A 213 17.42 22.22 7.95
C PHE A 213 18.72 22.87 7.46
N GLU A 214 18.97 22.94 6.14
CA GLU A 214 20.15 23.61 5.58
C GLU A 214 20.04 25.15 5.69
N ASN A 215 18.81 25.70 5.66
CA ASN A 215 18.57 27.15 5.60
C ASN A 215 18.62 27.86 6.97
N ASN A 216 18.70 27.14 8.09
CA ASN A 216 18.65 27.72 9.43
C ASN A 216 19.89 28.54 9.86
N HIS A 217 20.91 28.71 9.01
CA HIS A 217 22.10 29.53 9.31
C HIS A 217 22.11 30.93 8.69
N GLN A 218 21.20 31.28 7.78
CA GLN A 218 21.25 32.61 7.16
C GLN A 218 20.56 33.71 7.97
N VAL A 219 19.79 33.38 9.01
CA VAL A 219 19.06 34.39 9.82
C VAL A 219 19.90 34.93 10.99
N SER A 220 21.04 34.33 11.36
CA SER A 220 21.85 34.80 12.50
C SER A 220 22.94 35.82 12.16
N ASN A 221 23.18 36.12 10.88
CA ASN A 221 24.34 36.93 10.46
C ASN A 221 23.99 38.30 9.84
N THR A 222 22.73 38.74 9.90
CA THR A 222 22.31 40.07 9.38
C THR A 222 21.97 41.10 10.46
N VAL A 223 22.42 40.87 11.70
CA VAL A 223 22.38 41.89 12.76
C VAL A 223 23.76 41.97 13.39
N ASN A 224 24.66 42.72 12.74
CA ASN A 224 25.85 43.35 13.32
C ASN A 224 26.25 44.52 12.42
#